data_AF-A0A7J2YGL7-F1
#
_entry.id   AF-A0A7J2YGL7-F1
#
_cell.length_a   1.000
_cell.length_b   1.000
_cell.length_c   1.000
_cell.angle_alpha   90.00
_cell.angle_beta   90.00
_cell.angle_gamma   90.00
#
_symmetry.space_group_name_H-M   'P 1'
#
loop_
_entity.id
_entity.type
_entity.pdbx_description
1 polymer ?
#
loop_
_entity_poly.entity_id
_entity_poly.type
_entity_poly.pdbx_seq_one_letter_code
_entity_poly.pdbx_strand_id
1 'polypeptide(L)'
;MIISTTTGSTAYSLSAGGPVVDPELDVFIITPLSPLKLIQRSIIVPTNSKIEVKICEDGADALVAIDGRSYVHVPAGTKLLLEKSEFTTKFVQLKEKKFYEKFKKRVSREL
;
A
#
# COMPACT_ATOMS: atom_id res chain seq x y z
N MET A 1 -3.51 -8.30 4.01
CA MET A 1 -2.79 -7.87 2.78
C MET A 1 -2.82 -6.36 2.71
N ILE A 2 -1.81 -5.71 2.14
CA ILE A 2 -1.72 -4.27 1.98
C ILE A 2 -1.64 -3.96 0.48
N ILE A 3 -2.45 -3.01 0.02
CA ILE A 3 -2.33 -2.42 -1.31
C ILE A 3 -1.98 -0.95 -1.08
N SER A 4 -0.82 -0.54 -1.55
CA SER A 4 -0.25 0.78 -1.29
C SER A 4 0.00 1.54 -2.58
N THR A 5 -0.18 2.86 -2.53
CA THR A 5 0.39 3.79 -3.51
C THR A 5 1.91 3.91 -3.31
N THR A 6 2.60 4.55 -4.25
CA THR A 6 4.02 4.92 -4.12
C THR A 6 4.31 5.67 -2.81
N THR A 7 3.47 6.64 -2.44
CA THR A 7 3.67 7.42 -1.22
C THR A 7 3.47 6.58 0.05
N GLY A 8 2.52 5.64 0.02
CA GLY A 8 2.26 4.70 1.10
C GLY A 8 3.34 3.62 1.28
N SER A 9 4.28 3.50 0.33
CA SER A 9 5.38 2.51 0.40
C SER A 9 6.22 2.63 1.67
N THR A 10 6.32 3.84 2.23
CA THR A 10 7.05 4.15 3.47
C THR A 10 6.18 4.15 4.74
N ALA A 11 4.92 3.72 4.62
CA ALA A 11 3.97 3.58 5.72
C ALA A 11 3.78 2.10 6.07
N TYR A 12 2.53 1.64 6.20
CA TYR A 12 2.25 0.28 6.65
C TYR A 12 2.81 -0.80 5.72
N SER A 13 2.92 -0.50 4.42
CA SER A 13 3.56 -1.39 3.44
C SER A 13 5.00 -1.72 3.84
N LEU A 14 5.78 -0.73 4.31
CA LEU A 14 7.15 -0.94 4.79
C LEU A 14 7.19 -1.86 6.00
N SER A 15 6.30 -1.63 6.97
CA SER A 15 6.21 -2.44 8.20
C SER A 15 5.87 -3.90 7.91
N ALA A 16 5.09 -4.17 6.86
CA ALA A 16 4.79 -5.53 6.42
C ALA A 16 5.89 -6.17 5.55
N GLY A 17 7.05 -5.52 5.40
CA GLY A 17 8.17 -6.02 4.59
C GLY A 17 8.07 -5.66 3.11
N GLY A 18 7.25 -4.67 2.76
CA GLY A 18 7.19 -4.09 1.42
C GLY A 18 8.39 -3.21 1.09
N PRO A 19 8.71 -3.03 -0.20
CA PRO A 19 9.83 -2.20 -0.63
C PRO A 19 9.53 -0.72 -0.45
N VAL A 20 10.59 0.05 -0.24
CA VAL A 20 10.57 1.51 -0.38
C VAL A 20 10.61 1.86 -1.86
N VAL A 21 9.70 2.71 -2.31
CA VAL A 21 9.61 3.11 -3.72
C VAL A 21 9.85 4.61 -3.83
N ASP A 22 10.62 5.00 -4.86
CA ASP A 22 10.85 6.41 -5.17
C ASP A 22 9.51 7.13 -5.46
N PRO A 23 9.21 8.28 -4.82
CA PRO A 23 7.98 9.03 -5.01
C PRO A 23 7.68 9.47 -6.45
N GLU A 24 8.66 9.46 -7.35
CA GLU A 24 8.48 9.81 -8.77
C GLU A 24 7.92 8.65 -9.61
N LEU A 25 7.85 7.44 -9.05
CA LEU A 25 7.26 6.29 -9.72
C LEU A 25 5.73 6.24 -9.55
N ASP A 26 5.02 5.88 -10.61
CA ASP A 26 3.57 5.74 -10.63
C ASP A 26 3.15 4.26 -10.50
N VAL A 27 3.31 3.68 -9.32
CA VAL A 27 3.05 2.25 -9.07
C VAL A 27 2.12 1.98 -7.89
N PHE A 28 1.45 0.83 -7.94
CA PHE A 28 0.85 0.18 -6.78
C PHE A 28 1.78 -0.91 -6.27
N ILE A 29 1.75 -1.12 -4.96
CA ILE A 29 2.53 -2.15 -4.26
C ILE A 29 1.54 -3.04 -3.53
N ILE A 30 1.61 -4.34 -3.80
CA ILE A 30 0.77 -5.36 -3.16
C ILE A 30 1.69 -6.15 -2.22
N THR A 31 1.56 -5.91 -0.93
CA THR A 31 2.36 -6.57 0.12
C THR A 31 1.48 -7.56 0.89
N PRO A 32 1.80 -8.87 0.84
CA PRO A 32 1.14 -9.87 1.68
C PRO A 32 1.30 -9.52 3.17
N LEU A 33 0.27 -9.75 3.98
CA LEU A 33 0.34 -9.56 5.43
C LEU A 33 0.35 -10.94 6.09
N SER A 34 1.43 -11.28 6.78
CA SER A 34 1.63 -12.55 7.50
C SER A 34 1.24 -13.80 6.67
N PRO A 35 1.83 -13.99 5.48
CA PRO A 35 1.45 -15.09 4.61
C PRO A 35 1.86 -16.45 5.21
N LEU A 36 0.98 -17.44 5.13
CA LEU A 36 1.26 -18.79 5.62
C LEU A 36 2.32 -19.52 4.78
N LYS A 37 2.47 -19.17 3.50
CA LYS A 37 3.48 -19.74 2.59
C LYS A 37 4.77 -18.92 2.63
N LEU A 38 5.91 -19.59 2.80
CA LEU A 38 7.23 -18.97 3.02
C LEU A 38 7.71 -17.98 1.94
N ILE A 39 7.21 -18.09 0.70
CA ILE A 39 7.65 -17.25 -0.42
C ILE A 39 6.45 -16.48 -0.97
N GLN A 40 6.09 -15.40 -0.28
CA GLN A 40 5.17 -14.40 -0.81
C GLN A 40 5.85 -13.04 -0.73
N ARG A 41 6.40 -12.60 -1.87
CA ARG A 41 7.06 -11.29 -2.02
C ARG A 41 6.03 -10.23 -2.39
N SER A 42 6.38 -8.96 -2.15
CA SER A 42 5.59 -7.86 -2.67
C SER A 42 5.60 -7.85 -4.20
N ILE A 43 4.46 -7.50 -4.79
CA ILE A 43 4.29 -7.33 -6.24
C ILE A 43 4.11 -5.85 -6.53
N ILE A 44 4.86 -5.33 -7.51
CA ILE A 44 4.77 -3.94 -7.95
C ILE A 44 4.13 -3.93 -9.33
N VAL A 45 3.07 -3.13 -9.49
CA VAL A 45 2.35 -2.99 -10.77
C VAL A 45 2.16 -1.50 -11.11
N PRO A 46 2.06 -1.13 -12.39
CA PRO A 46 1.76 0.26 -12.77
C PRO A 46 0.40 0.73 -12.22
N THR A 47 0.26 2.02 -11.92
CA THR A 47 -1.00 2.58 -11.38
C THR A 47 -2.20 2.52 -12.34
N ASN A 48 -2.00 2.29 -13.64
CA ASN A 48 -3.10 2.04 -14.59
C ASN A 48 -3.66 0.60 -14.50
N SER A 49 -3.07 -0.25 -13.67
CA SER A 49 -3.57 -1.60 -13.41
C SER A 49 -4.85 -1.55 -12.57
N LYS A 50 -5.80 -2.44 -12.88
CA LYS A 50 -6.95 -2.70 -12.01
C LYS A 50 -6.66 -3.91 -11.14
N ILE A 51 -6.83 -3.75 -9.84
CA ILE A 51 -6.58 -4.79 -8.85
C ILE A 51 -7.94 -5.29 -8.34
N GLU A 52 -8.24 -6.56 -8.57
CA GLU A 52 -9.40 -7.22 -7.98
C GLU A 52 -8.96 -8.08 -6.78
N VAL A 53 -9.62 -7.89 -5.65
CA VAL A 53 -9.46 -8.73 -4.46
C VAL A 53 -10.80 -9.38 -4.15
N LYS A 54 -10.87 -10.71 -4.23
CA LYS A 54 -12.05 -11.47 -3.82
C LYS A 54 -11.84 -11.99 -2.40
N ILE A 55 -12.78 -11.68 -1.50
CA ILE A 55 -12.82 -12.29 -0.17
C ILE A 55 -13.38 -13.71 -0.32
N CYS A 56 -12.71 -14.70 0.28
CA CYS A 56 -13.15 -16.10 0.21
C CYS A 56 -14.60 -16.23 0.67
N GLU A 57 -15.41 -17.01 -0.05
CA GLU A 57 -16.82 -17.22 0.26
C GLU A 57 -17.01 -18.09 1.51
N ASP A 58 -16.09 -19.02 1.74
CA ASP A 58 -16.00 -19.93 2.88
C ASP A 58 -15.16 -19.37 4.05
N GLY A 59 -14.70 -18.12 3.91
CA GLY A 59 -13.87 -17.43 4.90
C GLY A 59 -14.65 -16.55 5.87
N ALA A 60 -13.92 -15.83 6.71
CA ALA A 60 -14.48 -14.77 7.55
C ALA A 60 -14.64 -13.47 6.76
N ASP A 61 -15.53 -12.61 7.25
CA ASP A 61 -15.63 -11.22 6.79
C ASP A 61 -14.29 -10.49 6.95
N ALA A 62 -14.03 -9.57 6.03
CA ALA A 62 -12.85 -8.73 6.04
C ALA A 62 -13.14 -7.34 6.60
N LEU A 63 -12.10 -6.68 7.09
CA LEU A 63 -12.12 -5.25 7.41
C LEU A 63 -11.10 -4.55 6.51
N VAL A 64 -11.56 -3.57 5.73
CA VAL A 64 -10.69 -2.72 4.91
C VAL A 64 -10.42 -1.43 5.66
N ALA A 65 -9.15 -1.16 5.94
CA ALA A 65 -8.69 0.10 6.51
C ALA A 65 -8.06 0.96 5.41
N ILE A 66 -8.58 2.18 5.24
CA ILE A 66 -8.14 3.15 4.22
C ILE A 66 -7.38 4.27 4.94
N ASP A 67 -6.10 4.45 4.59
CA ASP A 67 -5.18 5.44 5.16
C ASP A 67 -5.14 5.48 6.70
N GLY A 68 -5.51 4.37 7.35
CA GLY A 68 -5.58 4.25 8.81
C GLY A 68 -6.66 5.14 9.47
N ARG A 69 -7.63 5.63 8.70
CA ARG A 69 -8.67 6.56 9.18
C ARG A 69 -10.09 6.06 8.95
N SER A 70 -10.33 5.44 7.80
CA SER A 70 -11.66 4.93 7.45
C SER A 70 -11.65 3.41 7.47
N TYR A 71 -12.73 2.82 7.96
CA TYR A 71 -12.87 1.37 8.11
C TYR A 71 -14.16 0.92 7.46
N VAL A 72 -14.10 -0.13 6.66
CA VAL A 72 -15.24 -0.69 5.93
C VAL A 72 -15.28 -2.19 6.18
N HIS A 73 -16.41 -2.67 6.72
CA HIS A 73 -16.67 -4.10 6.83
C HIS A 73 -17.04 -4.65 5.46
N VAL A 74 -16.41 -5.76 5.07
CA VAL A 74 -16.56 -6.38 3.75
C VAL A 74 -16.96 -7.84 3.95
N PRO A 75 -18.20 -8.21 3.62
CA PRO A 75 -18.67 -9.59 3.77
C PRO A 75 -17.86 -10.60 2.97
N ALA A 76 -17.80 -11.84 3.46
CA ALA A 76 -17.30 -12.99 2.70
C ALA A 76 -17.92 -13.07 1.30
N GLY A 77 -17.13 -13.50 0.31
CA GLY A 77 -17.54 -13.55 -1.10
C GLY A 77 -17.55 -12.23 -1.86
N THR A 78 -17.39 -11.09 -1.18
CA THR A 78 -17.37 -9.76 -1.83
C THR A 78 -16.12 -9.60 -2.71
N LYS A 79 -16.29 -8.92 -3.84
CA LYS A 79 -15.20 -8.46 -4.71
C LYS A 79 -14.91 -6.99 -4.47
N LEU A 80 -13.65 -6.66 -4.24
CA LEU A 80 -13.14 -5.30 -4.14
C LEU A 80 -12.36 -4.98 -5.40
N LEU A 81 -12.68 -3.85 -6.02
CA LEU A 81 -11.97 -3.32 -7.19
C LEU A 81 -11.19 -2.07 -6.75
N LEU A 82 -9.91 -2.04 -7.05
CA LEU A 82 -9.02 -0.92 -6.78
C LEU A 82 -8.38 -0.45 -8.09
N GLU A 83 -8.44 0.85 -8.32
CA GLU A 83 -7.84 1.51 -9.48
C GLU A 83 -7.36 2.92 -9.10
N LYS A 84 -6.56 3.54 -9.97
CA LYS A 84 -6.11 4.92 -9.77
C LYS A 84 -7.31 5.87 -9.83
N SER A 85 -7.47 6.67 -8.79
CA SER A 85 -8.45 7.75 -8.74
C SER A 85 -8.20 8.78 -9.84
N GLU A 86 -9.27 9.30 -10.44
CA GLU A 86 -9.21 10.44 -11.36
C GLU A 86 -8.77 11.73 -10.65
N PHE A 87 -9.00 11.82 -9.35
CA PHE A 87 -8.59 12.93 -8.50
C PHE A 87 -7.27 12.62 -7.80
N THR A 88 -6.31 13.54 -7.92
CA THR A 88 -5.00 13.43 -7.26
C THR A 88 -4.80 14.50 -6.20
N THR A 89 -4.09 14.15 -5.14
CA THR A 89 -3.74 15.09 -4.05
C THR A 89 -2.56 15.95 -4.47
N LYS A 90 -2.71 17.28 -4.37
CA LYS A 90 -1.62 18.23 -4.61
C LYS A 90 -0.86 18.50 -3.32
N PHE A 91 0.45 18.37 -3.37
CA PHE A 91 1.33 18.67 -2.25
C PHE A 91 2.10 19.96 -2.52
N VAL A 92 2.15 20.86 -1.53
CA VAL A 92 3.00 22.05 -1.57
C VAL A 92 4.37 21.70 -0.98
N GLN A 93 5.42 22.02 -1.72
CA GLN A 93 6.78 21.74 -1.31
C GLN A 93 7.57 23.03 -1.06
N LEU A 94 7.94 23.27 0.19
CA LEU A 94 8.60 24.51 0.63
C LEU A 94 10.13 24.52 0.48
N LYS A 95 10.76 23.35 0.38
CA LYS A 95 12.22 23.15 0.28
C LYS A 95 12.51 22.01 -0.69
N GLU A 96 13.75 21.90 -1.16
CA GLU A 96 14.19 20.88 -2.11
C GLU A 96 13.84 19.43 -1.69
N LYS A 97 13.65 18.57 -2.71
CA LYS A 97 13.08 17.22 -2.62
C LYS A 97 14.11 16.22 -2.13
N LYS A 98 14.39 16.26 -0.82
CA LYS A 98 15.38 15.38 -0.19
C LYS A 98 14.77 14.06 0.31
N PHE A 99 14.13 13.29 -0.56
CA PHE A 99 13.43 12.05 -0.18
C PHE A 99 14.37 11.06 0.53
N TYR A 100 15.47 10.68 -0.12
CA TYR A 100 16.41 9.69 0.40
C TYR A 100 17.05 10.10 1.73
N GLU A 101 17.44 11.38 1.88
CA GLU A 101 17.98 11.89 3.15
C GLU A 101 16.94 11.84 4.27
N LYS A 102 15.69 12.26 3.99
CA LYS A 102 14.58 12.21 4.97
C LYS A 102 14.24 10.78 5.36
N PHE A 103 14.18 9.88 4.37
CA PHE A 103 13.92 8.47 4.60
C PHE A 103 15.02 7.84 5.47
N LYS A 104 16.29 8.02 5.10
CA LYS A 104 17.44 7.54 5.88
C LYS A 104 17.40 8.04 7.32
N LYS A 105 17.15 9.34 7.51
CA LYS A 105 17.04 9.96 8.84
C LYS A 105 15.87 9.42 9.66
N ARG A 106 14.75 9.05 9.03
CA ARG A 106 13.60 8.46 9.71
C ARG A 106 13.91 7.05 10.18
N VAL A 107 14.40 6.19 9.29
CA VAL A 107 14.72 4.79 9.63
C VAL A 107 15.87 4.71 10.65
N SER A 108 16.89 5.55 10.53
CA SER A 108 18.02 5.57 11.48
C SER A 108 17.66 6.07 12.89
N ARG A 109 16.46 6.63 13.09
CA ARG A 109 15.95 7.01 14.42
C ARG A 109 15.15 5.90 15.08
N GLU A 110 14.72 4.91 14.32
CA GLU A 110 13.92 3.78 14.78
C GLU A 110 14.78 2.54 15.06
N LEU A 111 16.08 2.60 14.72
CA LEU A 111 17.15 1.66 15.12
C LEU A 111 17.93 2.25 16.32
#